data_AF-A0AAD4C8F7-F1
#
_entry.id   AF-A0AAD4C8F7-F1
#
_cell.length_a   1.000
_cell.length_b   1.000
_cell.length_c   1.000
_cell.angle_alpha   90.00
_cell.angle_beta   90.00
_cell.angle_gamma   90.00
#
_symmetry.space_group_name_H-M   'P 1'
#
loop_
_entity.id
_entity.type
_entity.pdbx_description
1 polymer ?
#
loop_
_entity_poly.entity_id
_entity_poly.type
_entity_poly.pdbx_seq_one_letter_code
_entity_poly.pdbx_strand_id
1 'polypeptide(L)'
;MSSQPVDVNTHAPDSPRPSQSPPPVGLQGDLELELHGLANALYHLGTTVTSDSTKDRDKPAGGKQVGLRANEVVHHLTTIDDMAQNIRTMIPFQVLQDIDNARNPMQLTKERLERSATENQFTNGKIAAIDSYRRLLNEALAKSFPETAEYLHPKPNIKGSMDT
;
A
#
# COMPACT_ATOMS: atom_id res chain seq x y z
N MET A 1 14.41 -16.15 50.24
CA MET A 1 13.49 -15.20 49.58
C MET A 1 14.35 -14.25 48.76
N SER A 2 14.39 -14.43 47.44
CA SER A 2 15.05 -13.47 46.55
C SER A 2 14.19 -13.37 45.30
N SER A 3 13.49 -12.25 45.17
CA SER A 3 12.55 -11.96 44.09
C SER A 3 13.33 -11.34 42.93
N GLN A 4 13.32 -11.97 41.76
CA GLN A 4 13.75 -11.32 40.52
C GLN A 4 12.59 -10.47 39.97
N PRO A 5 12.85 -9.24 39.46
CA PRO A 5 11.83 -8.44 38.81
C PRO A 5 11.55 -9.01 37.42
N VAL A 6 10.26 -9.10 37.08
CA VAL A 6 9.78 -9.49 35.77
C VAL A 6 9.76 -8.23 34.91
N ASP A 7 10.69 -8.10 33.97
CA ASP A 7 10.65 -7.03 32.97
C ASP A 7 9.46 -7.26 32.03
N VAL A 8 8.44 -6.42 32.18
CA VAL A 8 7.30 -6.35 31.27
C VAL A 8 7.73 -5.54 30.05
N ASN A 9 8.27 -6.24 29.03
CA ASN A 9 8.54 -5.64 27.73
C ASN A 9 7.31 -5.82 26.82
N THR A 10 6.44 -4.82 26.77
CA THR A 10 5.17 -4.81 25.99
C THR A 10 5.32 -4.38 24.53
N HIS A 11 6.49 -4.57 23.91
CA HIS A 11 6.65 -4.25 22.48
C HIS A 11 7.12 -5.46 21.69
N ALA A 12 6.31 -5.86 20.70
CA ALA A 12 6.65 -6.88 19.72
C ALA A 12 7.99 -6.49 19.05
N PRO A 13 9.03 -7.36 19.04
CA PRO A 13 10.39 -6.95 18.65
C PRO A 13 10.61 -6.76 17.14
N ASP A 14 9.57 -6.82 16.32
CA ASP A 14 9.76 -6.97 14.87
C ASP A 14 8.73 -6.18 14.05
N SER A 15 8.63 -4.88 14.33
CA SER A 15 8.07 -3.92 13.37
C SER A 15 9.23 -3.24 12.65
N PRO A 16 9.46 -3.52 11.36
CA PRO A 16 10.44 -2.78 10.58
C PRO A 16 10.16 -1.29 10.71
N ARG A 17 11.17 -0.55 11.14
CA ARG A 17 11.14 0.91 11.19
C ARG A 17 10.70 1.41 9.79
N PRO A 18 9.71 2.33 9.69
CA PRO A 18 9.12 2.74 8.40
C PRO A 18 10.06 3.53 7.48
N SER A 19 11.38 3.49 7.69
CA SER A 19 12.36 4.32 6.97
C SER A 19 13.43 3.54 6.20
N GLN A 20 13.37 2.21 6.09
CA GLN A 20 14.22 1.45 5.16
C GLN A 20 13.45 0.26 4.59
N SER A 21 12.54 0.52 3.67
CA SER A 21 12.25 -0.47 2.64
C SER A 21 13.52 -0.61 1.77
N PRO A 22 14.03 -1.83 1.53
CA PRO A 22 15.12 -2.02 0.58
C PRO A 22 14.74 -1.40 -0.78
N PRO A 23 15.72 -0.94 -1.58
CA PRO A 23 15.44 -0.45 -2.92
C PRO A 23 14.58 -1.46 -3.66
N PRO A 24 13.47 -1.05 -4.30
CA PRO A 24 12.62 -1.98 -5.02
C PRO A 24 13.51 -2.74 -6.02
N VAL A 25 13.34 -4.06 -6.07
CA VAL A 25 14.11 -4.92 -6.99
C VAL A 25 13.27 -5.22 -8.22
N GLY A 26 13.92 -5.42 -9.36
CA GLY A 26 13.27 -5.69 -10.64
C GLY A 26 12.74 -4.44 -11.33
N LEU A 27 11.81 -4.62 -12.28
CA LEU A 27 11.38 -3.58 -13.23
C LEU A 27 10.91 -2.27 -12.57
N GLN A 28 10.29 -2.36 -11.40
CA GLN A 28 9.81 -1.17 -10.67
C GLN A 28 10.95 -0.40 -10.00
N GLY A 29 11.99 -1.09 -9.55
CA GLY A 29 13.21 -0.47 -9.03
C GLY A 29 14.02 0.22 -10.12
N ASP A 30 14.16 -0.46 -11.26
CA ASP A 30 14.82 0.11 -12.42
C ASP A 30 14.10 1.40 -12.87
N LEU A 31 12.76 1.38 -12.89
CA LEU A 31 11.97 2.58 -13.22
C LEU A 31 12.21 3.70 -12.21
N GLU A 32 12.23 3.39 -10.92
CA GLU A 32 12.47 4.39 -9.87
C GLU A 32 13.86 5.04 -10.02
N LEU A 33 14.87 4.24 -10.34
CA LEU A 33 16.22 4.73 -10.59
C LEU A 33 16.26 5.65 -11.82
N GLU A 34 15.57 5.27 -12.89
CA GLU A 34 15.50 6.07 -14.12
C GLU A 34 14.73 7.39 -13.90
N LEU A 35 13.63 7.37 -13.15
CA LEU A 35 12.90 8.58 -12.73
C LEU A 35 13.77 9.51 -11.87
N HIS A 36 14.58 8.94 -10.98
CA HIS A 36 15.55 9.72 -10.21
C HIS A 36 16.64 10.33 -11.11
N GLY A 37 17.12 9.57 -12.10
CA GLY A 37 18.02 10.04 -13.14
C GLY A 37 17.45 11.23 -13.91
N LEU A 38 16.19 11.14 -14.36
CA LEU A 38 15.47 12.21 -15.03
C LEU A 38 15.39 13.49 -14.17
N ALA A 39 15.05 13.36 -12.89
CA ALA A 39 14.98 14.50 -11.97
C ALA A 39 16.33 15.23 -11.87
N ASN A 40 17.43 14.48 -11.76
CA ASN A 40 18.78 15.03 -11.73
C ASN A 40 19.15 15.68 -13.08
N ALA A 41 18.80 15.07 -14.21
CA ALA A 41 19.03 15.62 -15.54
C ALA A 41 18.28 16.96 -15.74
N LEU A 42 17.03 17.05 -15.29
CA LEU A 42 16.24 18.29 -15.31
C LEU A 42 16.88 19.39 -14.44
N TYR A 43 17.37 19.02 -13.26
CA TYR A 43 18.09 19.96 -12.39
C TYR A 43 19.39 20.46 -13.05
N HIS A 44 20.21 19.57 -13.60
CA HIS A 44 21.44 19.92 -14.32
C HIS A 44 21.19 20.78 -15.55
N LEU A 45 20.11 20.52 -16.29
CA LEU A 45 19.70 21.37 -17.40
C LEU A 45 19.37 22.78 -16.90
N GLY A 46 18.58 22.91 -15.83
CA GLY A 46 18.23 24.21 -15.23
C GLY A 46 19.45 25.02 -14.78
N THR A 47 20.42 24.38 -14.11
CA THR A 47 21.65 25.05 -13.67
C THR A 47 22.55 25.42 -14.85
N THR A 48 22.61 24.60 -15.90
CA THR A 48 23.37 24.88 -17.13
C THR A 48 22.78 26.09 -17.87
N VAL A 49 21.46 26.13 -18.06
CA VAL A 49 20.77 27.26 -18.71
C VAL A 49 20.99 28.57 -17.93
N THR A 50 20.90 28.52 -16.60
CA THR A 50 21.16 29.68 -15.75
C THR A 50 22.62 30.15 -15.86
N SER A 51 23.57 29.21 -15.87
CA SER A 51 25.01 29.50 -15.99
C SER A 51 25.38 30.08 -17.36
N ASP A 52 24.79 29.58 -18.44
CA ASP A 52 25.00 30.07 -19.80
C ASP A 52 24.33 31.44 -20.02
N SER A 53 23.19 31.70 -19.37
CA SER A 53 22.50 32.99 -19.45
C SER A 53 23.18 34.11 -18.65
N THR A 54 24.00 33.75 -17.66
CA THR A 54 24.69 34.70 -16.75
C THR A 54 26.15 34.96 -17.11
N LYS A 55 26.75 34.17 -18.02
CA LYS A 55 28.09 34.44 -18.55
C LYS A 55 28.00 35.36 -19.76
N ASP A 56 28.67 36.51 -19.69
CA ASP A 56 28.82 37.43 -20.81
C ASP A 56 29.36 36.72 -22.07
N ARG A 57 28.79 37.08 -23.22
CA ARG A 57 28.99 36.49 -24.56
C ARG A 57 30.43 36.53 -25.11
N ASP A 58 31.41 36.94 -24.32
CA ASP A 58 32.76 37.32 -24.78
C ASP A 58 33.77 36.17 -24.87
N LYS A 59 33.37 34.91 -24.63
CA LYS A 59 34.24 33.75 -24.85
C LYS A 59 33.68 32.81 -25.93
N PRO A 60 34.22 32.84 -27.17
CA PRO A 60 33.72 32.05 -28.30
C PRO A 60 34.09 30.55 -28.24
N ALA A 61 34.48 30.01 -27.09
CA ALA A 61 35.00 28.64 -26.93
C ALA A 61 34.17 27.72 -26.02
N GLY A 62 33.10 28.22 -25.39
CA GLY A 62 32.19 27.39 -24.58
C GLY A 62 31.04 26.85 -25.43
N GLY A 63 31.22 25.69 -26.05
CA GLY A 63 30.20 25.04 -26.90
C GLY A 63 28.86 24.84 -26.17
N LYS A 64 27.78 24.75 -26.96
CA LYS A 64 26.36 24.66 -26.56
C LYS A 64 26.07 23.52 -25.55
N GLN A 65 26.38 23.71 -24.28
CA GLN A 65 26.20 22.70 -23.22
C GLN A 65 24.72 22.39 -22.96
N VAL A 66 23.85 23.39 -23.11
CA VAL A 66 22.39 23.21 -22.99
C VAL A 66 21.85 22.14 -23.94
N GLY A 67 22.35 22.11 -25.19
CA GLY A 67 21.89 21.12 -26.18
C GLY A 67 22.18 19.68 -25.75
N LEU A 68 23.36 19.44 -25.17
CA LEU A 68 23.72 18.13 -24.64
C LEU A 68 22.83 17.76 -23.45
N ARG A 69 22.61 18.67 -22.51
CA ARG A 69 21.73 18.43 -21.33
C ARG A 69 20.28 18.20 -21.72
N ALA A 70 19.78 18.90 -22.73
CA ALA A 70 18.43 18.67 -23.25
C ALA A 70 18.30 17.27 -23.86
N ASN A 71 19.31 16.82 -24.62
CA ASN A 71 19.33 15.47 -25.17
C ASN A 71 19.38 14.38 -24.08
N GLU A 72 20.10 14.61 -22.97
CA GLU A 72 20.10 13.70 -21.81
C GLU A 72 18.69 13.55 -21.22
N VAL A 73 17.95 14.65 -21.04
CA VAL A 73 16.54 14.61 -20.58
C VAL A 73 15.65 13.83 -21.55
N VAL A 74 15.79 14.07 -22.86
CA VAL A 74 15.02 13.35 -23.89
C VAL A 74 15.32 11.85 -23.85
N HIS A 75 16.58 11.48 -23.62
CA HIS A 75 16.97 10.08 -23.49
C HIS A 75 16.28 9.41 -22.30
N HIS A 76 16.32 10.02 -21.11
CA HIS A 76 15.62 9.51 -19.94
C HIS A 76 14.10 9.37 -20.16
N LEU A 77 13.46 10.38 -20.78
CA LEU A 77 12.02 10.32 -21.09
C LEU A 77 11.68 9.16 -22.04
N THR A 78 12.53 8.91 -23.04
CA THR A 78 12.34 7.80 -23.99
C THR A 78 12.47 6.45 -23.29
N THR A 79 13.49 6.29 -22.45
CA THR A 79 13.70 5.06 -21.66
C THR A 79 12.51 4.80 -20.73
N ILE A 80 12.00 5.83 -20.06
CA ILE A 80 10.84 5.71 -19.17
C ILE A 80 9.59 5.24 -19.92
N ASP A 81 9.34 5.77 -21.12
CA ASP A 81 8.19 5.37 -21.95
C ASP A 81 8.26 3.89 -22.35
N ASP A 82 9.44 3.41 -22.75
CA ASP A 82 9.67 1.99 -23.06
C ASP A 82 9.49 1.10 -21.82
N MET A 83 9.99 1.54 -20.66
CA MET A 83 9.84 0.80 -19.40
C MET A 83 8.37 0.75 -18.96
N ALA A 84 7.60 1.83 -19.14
CA ALA A 84 6.20 1.92 -18.75
C ALA A 84 5.33 0.85 -19.42
N GLN A 85 5.65 0.45 -20.67
CA GLN A 85 4.93 -0.61 -21.38
C GLN A 85 4.98 -1.97 -20.67
N ASN A 86 5.99 -2.18 -19.82
CA ASN A 86 6.20 -3.44 -19.09
C ASN A 86 5.57 -3.44 -17.69
N ILE A 87 5.02 -2.31 -17.25
CA ILE A 87 4.43 -2.15 -15.92
C ILE A 87 2.93 -2.43 -15.99
N ARG A 88 2.49 -3.44 -15.24
CA ARG A 88 1.08 -3.89 -15.19
C ARG A 88 0.33 -3.41 -13.94
N THR A 89 0.98 -2.62 -13.10
CA THR A 89 0.43 -2.18 -11.84
C THR A 89 -0.74 -1.23 -12.06
N MET A 90 -1.91 -1.61 -11.57
CA MET A 90 -3.10 -0.76 -11.61
C MET A 90 -3.09 0.22 -10.44
N ILE A 91 -3.21 1.50 -10.73
CA ILE A 91 -3.22 2.56 -9.71
C ILE A 91 -4.66 3.04 -9.50
N PRO A 92 -5.19 3.00 -8.26
CA PRO A 92 -6.50 3.57 -7.97
C PRO A 92 -6.54 5.06 -8.31
N PHE A 93 -7.61 5.52 -8.97
CA PHE A 93 -7.73 6.93 -9.39
C PHE A 93 -7.59 7.93 -8.22
N GLN A 94 -8.05 7.56 -7.04
CA GLN A 94 -7.91 8.39 -5.83
C GLN A 94 -6.44 8.65 -5.46
N VAL A 95 -5.53 7.71 -5.72
CA VAL A 95 -4.08 7.92 -5.51
C VAL A 95 -3.55 9.02 -6.41
N LEU A 96 -4.00 9.05 -7.68
CA LEU A 96 -3.62 10.10 -8.63
C LEU A 96 -4.13 11.46 -8.16
N GLN A 97 -5.39 11.52 -7.73
CA GLN A 97 -5.98 12.75 -7.17
C GLN A 97 -5.24 13.21 -5.91
N ASP A 98 -4.82 12.31 -5.03
CA ASP A 98 -4.05 12.67 -3.83
C ASP A 98 -2.69 13.27 -4.22
N ILE A 99 -1.99 12.69 -5.20
CA ILE A 99 -0.73 13.23 -5.72
C ILE A 99 -0.93 14.64 -6.30
N ASP A 100 -1.94 14.84 -7.15
CA ASP A 100 -2.23 16.14 -7.77
C ASP A 100 -2.54 17.23 -6.73
N ASN A 101 -3.12 16.84 -5.59
CA ASN A 101 -3.44 17.74 -4.48
C ASN A 101 -2.33 17.82 -3.41
N ALA A 102 -1.12 17.31 -3.71
CA ALA A 102 0.01 17.26 -2.78
C ALA A 102 -0.32 16.59 -1.43
N ARG A 103 -1.24 15.61 -1.44
CA ARG A 103 -1.57 14.76 -0.31
C ARG A 103 -0.74 13.49 -0.33
N ASN A 104 -0.44 12.96 0.84
CA ASN A 104 0.29 11.70 0.95
C ASN A 104 -0.61 10.52 0.52
N PRO A 105 -0.30 9.82 -0.59
CA PRO A 105 -1.13 8.72 -1.09
C PRO A 105 -1.22 7.53 -0.12
N MET A 106 -0.29 7.42 0.84
CA MET A 106 -0.31 6.36 1.85
C MET A 106 -1.47 6.49 2.84
N GLN A 107 -2.08 7.68 2.94
CA GLN A 107 -3.30 7.86 3.75
C GLN A 107 -4.46 7.02 3.22
N LEU A 108 -4.59 6.92 1.90
CA LEU A 108 -5.62 6.06 1.29
C LEU A 108 -5.45 4.62 1.74
N THR A 109 -4.24 4.07 1.67
CA THR A 109 -3.97 2.69 2.10
C THR A 109 -4.32 2.49 3.56
N LYS A 110 -3.94 3.43 4.43
CA LYS A 110 -4.26 3.40 5.86
C LYS A 110 -5.78 3.40 6.10
N GLU A 111 -6.50 4.35 5.51
CA GLU A 111 -7.95 4.47 5.66
C GLU A 111 -8.69 3.22 5.17
N ARG A 112 -8.26 2.66 4.03
CA ARG A 112 -8.87 1.43 3.48
C ARG A 112 -8.62 0.23 4.36
N LEU A 113 -7.41 0.10 4.93
CA LEU A 113 -7.08 -0.97 5.86
C LEU A 113 -7.90 -0.86 7.15
N GLU A 114 -7.94 0.33 7.77
CA GLU A 114 -8.72 0.60 8.98
C GLU A 114 -10.21 0.33 8.76
N ARG A 115 -10.76 0.86 7.67
CA ARG A 115 -12.17 0.64 7.30
C ARG A 115 -12.47 -0.85 7.07
N SER A 116 -11.61 -1.56 6.35
CA SER A 116 -11.79 -3.00 6.10
C SER A 116 -11.76 -3.80 7.40
N ALA A 117 -10.88 -3.44 8.34
CA ALA A 117 -10.82 -4.09 9.64
C ALA A 117 -12.10 -3.83 10.47
N THR A 118 -12.57 -2.58 10.51
CA THR A 118 -13.82 -2.22 11.18
C THR A 118 -15.02 -2.92 10.56
N GLU A 119 -15.14 -2.94 9.23
CA GLU A 119 -16.23 -3.60 8.51
C GLU A 119 -16.22 -5.12 8.75
N ASN A 120 -15.04 -5.75 8.79
CA ASN A 120 -14.90 -7.17 9.11
C ASN A 120 -15.36 -7.47 10.55
N GLN A 121 -14.89 -6.70 11.53
CA GLN A 121 -15.32 -6.88 12.93
C GLN A 121 -16.82 -6.66 13.11
N PHE A 122 -17.37 -5.63 12.47
CA PHE A 122 -18.80 -5.35 12.52
C PHE A 122 -19.62 -6.47 11.90
N THR A 123 -19.16 -7.02 10.77
CA THR A 123 -19.82 -8.15 10.10
C THR A 123 -19.78 -9.40 10.97
N ASN A 124 -18.64 -9.71 11.59
CA ASN A 124 -18.52 -10.83 12.51
C ASN A 124 -19.44 -10.67 13.73
N GLY A 125 -19.56 -9.45 14.26
CA GLY A 125 -20.52 -9.13 15.33
C GLY A 125 -21.97 -9.36 14.92
N LYS A 126 -22.35 -8.99 13.70
CA LYS A 126 -23.70 -9.27 13.16
C LYS A 126 -23.98 -10.76 13.02
N ILE A 127 -23.01 -11.53 12.51
CA ILE A 127 -23.14 -12.99 12.38
C ILE A 127 -23.35 -13.61 13.77
N ALA A 128 -22.52 -13.25 14.74
CA ALA A 128 -22.63 -13.75 16.11
C ALA A 128 -23.98 -13.38 16.76
N ALA A 129 -24.49 -12.16 16.52
CA ALA A 129 -25.79 -11.73 17.02
C ALA A 129 -26.94 -12.54 16.40
N ILE A 130 -26.89 -12.78 15.09
CA ILE A 130 -27.89 -13.60 14.38
C ILE A 130 -27.86 -15.04 14.88
N ASP A 131 -26.68 -15.63 15.06
CA ASP A 131 -26.55 -16.99 15.59
C ASP A 131 -27.08 -17.10 17.02
N SER A 132 -26.77 -16.13 17.88
CA SER A 132 -27.29 -16.06 19.24
C SER A 132 -28.81 -15.91 19.25
N TYR A 133 -29.36 -15.02 18.42
CA TYR A 133 -30.80 -14.83 18.28
C TYR A 133 -31.50 -16.11 17.83
N ARG A 134 -30.96 -16.79 16.79
CA ARG A 134 -31.49 -18.07 16.31
C ARG A 134 -31.51 -19.13 17.41
N ARG A 135 -30.42 -19.24 18.18
CA ARG A 135 -30.35 -20.18 19.31
C ARG A 135 -31.43 -19.88 20.36
N LEU A 136 -31.54 -18.61 20.79
CA LEU A 136 -32.52 -18.20 21.79
C LEU A 136 -33.97 -18.41 21.30
N LEU A 137 -34.22 -18.12 20.03
CA LEU A 137 -35.53 -18.35 19.41
C LEU A 137 -35.87 -19.84 19.40
N ASN A 138 -34.93 -20.70 18.99
CA ASN A 138 -35.14 -22.15 18.98
C ASN A 138 -35.38 -22.70 20.39
N GLU A 139 -34.65 -22.20 21.40
CA GLU A 139 -34.87 -22.56 22.80
C GLU A 139 -36.27 -22.14 23.31
N ALA A 140 -36.73 -20.95 22.93
CA ALA A 140 -38.07 -20.48 23.30
C ALA A 140 -39.16 -21.30 22.61
N LEU A 141 -39.00 -21.58 21.31
CA LEU A 141 -39.94 -22.41 20.53
C LEU A 141 -40.02 -23.84 21.07
N ALA A 142 -38.89 -24.46 21.40
CA ALA A 142 -38.85 -25.81 21.97
C ALA A 142 -39.55 -25.89 23.34
N LYS A 143 -39.51 -24.81 24.15
CA LYS A 143 -40.23 -24.73 25.42
C LYS A 143 -41.74 -24.55 25.22
N SER A 144 -42.15 -23.74 24.25
CA SER A 144 -43.57 -23.47 23.97
C SER A 144 -44.26 -24.57 23.18
N PHE A 145 -43.51 -25.30 22.34
CA PHE A 145 -43.99 -26.34 21.43
C PHE A 145 -43.05 -27.56 21.48
N PRO A 146 -43.10 -28.39 22.54
CA PRO A 146 -42.17 -29.49 22.75
C PRO A 146 -42.10 -30.50 21.60
N GLU A 147 -43.21 -30.71 20.89
CA GLU A 147 -43.32 -31.57 19.71
C GLU A 147 -42.45 -31.11 18.53
N THR A 148 -42.07 -29.83 18.49
CA THR A 148 -41.22 -29.27 17.43
C THR A 148 -39.73 -29.32 17.76
N ALA A 149 -39.35 -29.65 19.00
CA ALA A 149 -37.98 -29.59 19.48
C ALA A 149 -37.00 -30.45 18.65
N GLU A 150 -37.44 -31.60 18.15
CA GLU A 150 -36.63 -32.50 17.31
C GLU A 150 -36.18 -31.84 15.99
N TYR A 151 -36.94 -30.87 15.48
CA TYR A 151 -36.70 -30.22 14.19
C TYR A 151 -35.94 -28.88 14.31
N LEU A 152 -35.81 -28.31 15.51
CA LEU A 152 -35.27 -26.97 15.75
C LEU A 152 -33.75 -26.95 16.00
N HIS A 153 -33.15 -28.08 16.38
CA HIS A 153 -31.71 -28.15 16.58
C HIS A 153 -31.00 -28.48 15.27
N PRO A 154 -29.96 -27.70 14.88
CA PRO A 154 -29.17 -28.04 13.70
C PRO A 154 -28.59 -29.44 13.86
N LYS A 155 -28.87 -30.34 12.92
CA LYS A 155 -28.19 -31.65 12.87
C LYS A 155 -26.69 -31.39 12.75
N PRO A 156 -25.83 -32.05 13.56
CA PRO A 156 -24.40 -31.87 13.47
C PRO A 156 -23.95 -32.12 12.03
N ASN A 157 -23.26 -31.14 11.45
CA ASN A 157 -22.76 -31.24 10.09
C ASN A 157 -21.65 -32.30 10.07
N ILE A 158 -21.96 -33.51 9.61
CA ILE A 158 -21.00 -34.58 9.36
C ILE A 158 -20.23 -34.22 8.07
N LYS A 159 -19.40 -33.16 8.14
CA LYS A 159 -18.41 -32.82 7.10
C LYS A 159 -17.14 -32.37 7.81
N GLY A 160 -16.24 -33.32 8.02
CA GLY A 160 -14.97 -33.15 8.71
C GLY A 160 -14.27 -34.47 9.07
N SER A 161 -14.98 -35.60 9.02
CA SER A 161 -14.41 -36.95 9.10
C SER A 161 -14.31 -37.56 7.71
N MET A 162 -13.40 -37.07 6.88
CA MET A 162 -12.82 -37.88 5.80
C MET A 162 -11.46 -37.29 5.41
N ASP A 163 -10.44 -37.97 5.92
CA ASP A 163 -9.12 -38.25 5.32
C ASP A 163 -8.08 -37.13 5.14
N THR A 164 -7.00 -37.32 5.90
CA THR A 164 -5.55 -37.26 5.57
C THR A 164 -5.03 -36.17 4.63
#